data_AF-A0A8J2NY71-F1
#
_entry.id   AF-A0A8J2NY71-F1
#
_cell.length_a   1.000
_cell.length_b   1.000
_cell.length_c   1.000
_cell.angle_alpha   90.00
_cell.angle_beta   90.00
_cell.angle_gamma   90.00
#
_symmetry.space_group_name_H-M   'P 1'
#
loop_
_entity.id
_entity.type
_entity.pdbx_description
1 polymer ?
#
loop_
_entity_poly.entity_id
_entity_poly.type
_entity_poly.pdbx_seq_one_letter_code
_entity_poly.pdbx_strand_id
1 'polypeptide(L)'
;GIYLSCIIYSEDKLLVTSEEYLPTLEIDDTFPTSLHNDFHWLLKISKTWENVKSFKADIEKCGSASTFQFRLKLLQAFSAMQ
;
A
#
# COMPACT_ATOMS: atom_id res chain seq x y z
N GLY A 1 2.06 -11.99 -8.61
CA GLY A 1 2.45 -11.12 -7.49
C GLY A 1 1.24 -10.62 -6.73
N ILE A 2 1.49 -9.68 -5.83
CA ILE A 2 0.54 -8.87 -5.07
C ILE A 2 0.59 -7.47 -5.67
N TYR A 3 -0.56 -6.89 -5.96
CA TYR A 3 -0.70 -5.59 -6.61
C TYR A 3 -1.63 -4.68 -5.81
N LEU A 4 -1.37 -3.38 -5.88
CA LEU A 4 -2.24 -2.33 -5.36
C LEU A 4 -2.84 -1.59 -6.53
N SER A 5 -4.17 -1.46 -6.55
CA SER A 5 -4.86 -0.57 -7.49
C SER A 5 -5.65 0.47 -6.70
N CYS A 6 -5.77 1.69 -7.23
CA CYS A 6 -6.56 2.74 -6.61
C CYS A 6 -7.60 3.34 -7.55
N ILE A 7 -8.64 3.89 -6.94
CA ILE A 7 -9.68 4.68 -7.59
C ILE A 7 -9.68 6.03 -6.88
N ILE A 8 -9.57 7.12 -7.64
CA ILE A 8 -9.61 8.47 -7.08
C ILE A 8 -11.01 9.01 -7.25
N TYR A 9 -11.68 9.24 -6.13
CA TYR A 9 -13.04 9.76 -6.06
C TYR A 9 -13.04 11.08 -5.30
N SER A 10 -13.68 12.12 -5.85
CA SER A 10 -13.84 13.42 -5.22
C SER A 10 -15.14 14.05 -5.67
N GLU A 11 -15.99 14.51 -4.74
CA GLU A 11 -17.23 15.26 -5.03
C GLU A 11 -18.11 14.58 -6.11
N ASP A 12 -18.44 13.31 -5.93
CA ASP A 12 -19.23 12.50 -6.89
C ASP A 12 -18.58 12.27 -8.25
N LYS A 13 -17.30 12.62 -8.42
CA LYS A 13 -16.53 12.39 -9.63
C LYS A 13 -15.48 11.32 -9.41
N LEU A 14 -15.40 10.41 -10.36
CA LEU A 14 -14.29 9.48 -10.49
C LEU A 14 -13.27 10.05 -11.46
N LEU A 15 -12.01 10.09 -11.04
CA LEU A 15 -10.92 10.38 -11.96
C LEU A 15 -10.78 9.18 -12.91
N VAL A 16 -10.91 9.46 -14.21
CA VAL A 16 -10.68 8.49 -15.28
C VAL A 16 -9.44 8.91 -16.06
N THR A 17 -8.63 7.94 -16.44
CA THR A 17 -7.52 8.12 -17.38
C THR A 17 -7.95 7.64 -18.77
N SER A 18 -7.14 7.89 -19.80
CA SER A 18 -7.36 7.31 -21.13
C SER A 18 -7.04 5.81 -21.21
N GLU A 19 -6.53 5.23 -20.13
CA GLU A 19 -6.14 3.82 -20.06
C GLU A 19 -7.35 2.93 -19.77
N GLU A 20 -7.33 1.69 -20.26
CA GLU A 20 -8.39 0.70 -20.01
C GLU A 20 -8.27 0.00 -18.64
N TYR A 21 -7.29 0.39 -17.82
CA TYR A 21 -6.99 -0.22 -16.53
C TYR A 21 -6.78 0.82 -15.42
N LEU A 22 -7.10 0.42 -14.19
CA LEU A 22 -6.88 1.25 -13.01
C LEU A 22 -5.37 1.49 -12.78
N PRO A 23 -4.98 2.66 -12.23
CA PRO A 23 -3.63 2.85 -11.72
C PRO A 23 -3.27 1.71 -10.78
N THR A 24 -2.26 0.93 -11.15
CA THR A 24 -1.90 -0.31 -10.47
C THR A 24 -0.38 -0.39 -10.29
N LEU A 25 0.06 -0.79 -9.10
CA LEU A 25 1.47 -0.97 -8.76
C LEU A 25 1.72 -2.38 -8.22
N GLU A 26 2.77 -3.04 -8.69
CA GLU A 26 3.24 -4.30 -8.09
C GLU A 26 3.93 -4.03 -6.75
N ILE A 27 3.51 -4.75 -5.71
CA ILE A 27 4.06 -4.64 -4.36
C ILE A 27 5.11 -5.73 -4.13
N ASP A 28 4.78 -6.97 -4.47
CA ASP A 28 5.63 -8.13 -4.21
C ASP A 28 5.36 -9.24 -5.25
N ASP A 29 6.41 -9.90 -5.75
CA ASP A 29 6.29 -11.05 -6.64
C ASP A 29 6.11 -12.37 -5.86
N THR A 30 6.35 -12.36 -4.55
CA THR A 30 6.20 -13.49 -3.63
C THR A 30 4.93 -13.37 -2.76
N PHE A 31 4.36 -14.52 -2.35
CA PHE A 31 3.18 -14.57 -1.47
C PHE A 31 3.63 -14.83 -0.02
N PRO A 32 3.55 -13.84 0.90
CA PRO A 32 4.00 -14.02 2.27
C PRO A 32 3.05 -14.92 3.06
N THR A 33 3.58 -15.66 4.02
CA THR A 33 2.82 -16.62 4.84
C THR A 33 1.80 -15.97 5.78
N SER A 34 1.89 -14.66 6.06
CA SER A 34 1.06 -13.93 7.03
C SER A 34 0.07 -12.93 6.43
N LEU A 35 -0.34 -13.11 5.17
CA LEU A 35 -1.11 -12.10 4.43
C LEU A 35 -2.38 -11.61 5.15
N HIS A 36 -3.09 -12.49 5.87
CA HIS A 36 -4.29 -12.11 6.61
C HIS A 36 -4.02 -11.05 7.69
N ASN A 37 -2.94 -11.20 8.46
CA ASN A 37 -2.55 -10.24 9.50
C ASN A 37 -2.12 -8.91 8.87
N ASP A 38 -1.48 -8.97 7.72
CA ASP A 38 -1.04 -7.78 7.00
C ASP A 38 -2.21 -7.03 6.36
N PHE A 39 -3.28 -7.73 5.95
CA PHE A 39 -4.54 -7.07 5.54
C PHE A 39 -5.24 -6.35 6.69
N HIS A 40 -5.34 -6.97 7.87
CA HIS A 40 -5.89 -6.28 9.04
C HIS A 40 -5.08 -5.05 9.43
N TRP A 41 -3.76 -5.14 9.32
CA TRP A 41 -2.88 -4.00 9.52
C TRP A 41 -3.11 -2.92 8.45
N LEU A 42 -3.19 -3.30 7.17
CA LEU A 42 -3.41 -2.40 6.04
C LEU A 42 -4.73 -1.63 6.18
N LEU A 43 -5.81 -2.31 6.60
CA LEU A 43 -7.11 -1.71 6.85
C LEU A 43 -7.07 -0.64 7.95
N LYS A 44 -6.20 -0.79 8.94
CA LYS A 44 -6.00 0.24 9.98
C LYS A 44 -5.25 1.45 9.42
N ILE A 45 -4.20 1.21 8.64
CA ILE A 45 -3.36 2.27 8.08
C ILE A 45 -4.06 3.06 6.96
N SER A 46 -4.96 2.43 6.21
CA SER A 46 -5.69 3.09 5.11
C SER A 46 -6.55 4.29 5.57
N LYS A 47 -6.90 4.34 6.86
CA LYS A 47 -7.61 5.46 7.48
C LYS A 47 -6.71 6.63 7.88
N THR A 48 -5.40 6.45 7.80
CA THR A 48 -4.36 7.44 8.17
C THR A 48 -3.37 7.59 7.01
N TRP A 49 -3.92 7.81 5.82
CA TRP A 49 -3.15 7.86 4.56
C TRP A 49 -2.10 8.97 4.60
N GLU A 50 -2.44 10.11 5.20
CA GLU A 50 -1.57 11.25 5.45
C GLU A 50 -0.33 10.93 6.30
N ASN A 51 -0.39 9.89 7.15
CA ASN A 51 0.72 9.47 8.01
C ASN A 51 1.63 8.40 7.37
N VAL A 52 1.33 7.92 6.17
CA VAL A 52 2.06 6.82 5.49
C VAL A 52 3.58 7.05 5.47
N LYS A 53 4.03 8.28 5.17
CA LYS A 53 5.47 8.63 5.13
C LYS A 53 6.15 8.49 6.50
N SER A 54 5.45 8.84 7.58
CA SER A 54 5.96 8.67 8.95
C SER A 54 6.07 7.20 9.31
N PHE A 55 5.01 6.41 9.07
CA PHE A 55 5.02 4.98 9.35
C PHE A 55 6.09 4.23 8.58
N LYS A 56 6.34 4.64 7.33
CA LYS A 56 7.43 4.09 6.51
C LYS A 56 8.78 4.31 7.21
N ALA A 57 9.07 5.55 7.60
CA ALA A 57 10.33 5.89 8.28
C ALA A 57 10.50 5.16 9.62
N ASP A 58 9.42 4.89 10.35
CA ASP A 58 9.48 4.17 11.61
C ASP A 58 9.70 2.67 11.42
N ILE A 59 9.07 2.05 10.42
CA ILE A 59 9.28 0.63 10.10
C ILE A 59 10.68 0.39 9.53
N GLU A 60 11.23 1.31 8.73
CA GLU A 60 12.61 1.22 8.24
C GLU A 60 13.64 1.14 9.38
N LYS A 61 13.33 1.72 10.56
CA LYS A 61 14.18 1.62 11.76
C LYS A 61 14.03 0.30 12.51
N CYS A 62 12.91 -0.43 12.33
CA CYS A 62 12.59 -1.65 13.09
C CYS A 62 13.30 -2.93 12.59
N GLY A 63 14.14 -2.86 11.55
CA GLY A 63 15.02 -3.97 11.13
C GLY A 63 14.37 -4.99 10.20
N SER A 64 15.01 -6.16 10.06
CA SER A 64 14.86 -7.09 8.93
C SER A 64 13.85 -8.22 9.11
N ALA A 65 12.87 -8.11 10.02
CA ALA A 65 11.84 -9.15 10.12
C ALA A 65 10.97 -9.18 8.85
N SER A 66 10.65 -10.39 8.35
CA SER A 66 9.93 -10.59 7.09
C SER A 66 8.56 -9.89 7.06
N THR A 67 7.84 -9.85 8.18
CA THR A 67 6.57 -9.12 8.30
C THR A 67 6.74 -7.61 8.12
N PHE A 68 7.83 -7.01 8.64
CA PHE A 68 8.13 -5.59 8.43
C PHE A 68 8.53 -5.31 6.98
N GLN A 69 9.22 -6.24 6.31
CA GLN A 69 9.60 -6.10 4.90
C GLN A 69 8.37 -6.01 3.99
N PHE A 70 7.38 -6.90 4.16
CA PHE A 70 6.15 -6.84 3.35
C PHE A 70 5.35 -5.55 3.61
N ARG A 71 5.19 -5.15 4.88
CA ARG A 71 4.54 -3.88 5.24
C ARG A 71 5.27 -2.66 4.71
N LEU A 72 6.60 -2.71 4.66
CA LEU A 72 7.40 -1.65 4.07
C LEU A 72 7.13 -1.51 2.57
N LYS A 73 7.08 -2.63 1.83
CA LYS A 73 6.70 -2.62 0.40
C LYS A 73 5.29 -2.05 0.19
N LEU A 74 4.33 -2.39 1.07
CA LEU A 74 2.99 -1.79 1.05
C LEU A 74 3.03 -0.26 1.24
N LEU A 75 3.80 0.24 2.22
CA LEU A 75 3.92 1.68 2.47
C LEU A 75 4.67 2.43 1.36
N GLN A 76 5.63 1.77 0.72
CA GLN A 76 6.30 2.29 -0.47
C GLN A 76 5.30 2.44 -1.63
N ALA A 77 4.47 1.42 -1.86
CA ALA A 77 3.41 1.49 -2.86
C ALA A 77 2.39 2.60 -2.56
N PHE A 78 1.98 2.75 -1.30
CA PHE A 78 1.06 3.80 -0.88
C PHE A 78 1.67 5.18 -1.10
N SER A 79 2.94 5.37 -0.71
CA SER A 79 3.65 6.63 -0.90
C SER A 79 3.82 7.01 -2.37
N ALA A 80 3.94 6.03 -3.27
CA ALA A 80 4.06 6.26 -4.71
C ALA A 80 2.74 6.67 -5.38
N MET A 81 1.60 6.40 -4.73
CA MET A 81 0.26 6.79 -5.19
C MET A 81 -0.22 8.13 -4.61
N GLN A 82 0.56 8.76 -3.72
CA GLN A 82 0.32 10.09 -3.15
C GLN A 82 0.97 11.19 -3.99
#